data_AF-A0A0B7C430-F1
#
_entry.id   AF-A0A0B7C430-F1
#
_cell.length_a   1.000
_cell.length_b   1.000
_cell.length_c   1.000
_cell.angle_alpha   90.00
_cell.angle_beta   90.00
_cell.angle_gamma   90.00
#
_symmetry.space_group_name_H-M   'P 1'
#
loop_
_entity.id
_entity.type
_entity.pdbx_description
1 polymer ?
#
loop_
_entity_poly.entity_id
_entity_poly.type
_entity_poly.pdbx_seq_one_letter_code
_entity_poly.pdbx_strand_id
1 'polypeptide(L)' 'KVVLQSKLDRENTNKYTVIVSCADSGFPSLLAKVEFTVIVLDENDQKPVFSLRTYEATMFENNTAGT' A
#
# COMPACT_ATOMS: atom_id res chain seq x y z
N LYS A 1 2.22 6.19 23.41
CA LYS A 1 1.29 6.71 22.39
C LYS A 1 2.01 6.66 21.05
N VAL A 2 1.43 6.01 20.04
CA VAL A 2 2.00 5.94 18.68
C VAL A 2 1.33 7.00 17.82
N VAL A 3 2.10 7.72 17.01
CA VAL A 3 1.60 8.78 16.12
C VAL A 3 2.23 8.63 14.73
N LEU A 4 1.48 8.97 13.70
CA LEU A 4 1.99 9.03 12.34
C LEU A 4 2.68 10.38 12.10
N GLN A 5 3.84 10.35 11.45
CA GLN A 5 4.54 11.58 11.02
C GLN A 5 4.00 12.11 9.68
N SER A 6 3.51 11.22 8.81
CA SER A 6 2.99 11.53 7.48
C SER A 6 1.87 10.56 7.09
N LYS A 7 1.14 10.89 6.00
CA LYS A 7 0.13 10.00 5.42
C LYS A 7 0.77 8.69 4.95
N LEU A 8 0.04 7.59 5.10
CA LEU A 8 0.39 6.28 4.57
C LEU A 8 -0.27 6.09 3.20
N ASP A 9 0.43 5.39 2.31
CA ASP A 9 0.00 5.11 0.96
C ASP A 9 0.36 3.65 0.66
N ARG A 10 -0.65 2.79 0.52
CA ARG A 10 -0.43 1.34 0.39
C ARG A 10 0.22 0.99 -0.94
N GLU A 11 -0.13 1.73 -1.98
CA GLU A 11 0.36 1.61 -3.35
C GLU A 11 1.87 1.86 -3.41
N ASN A 12 2.39 2.67 -2.49
CA ASN A 12 3.83 2.89 -2.31
C ASN A 12 4.43 1.89 -1.31
N THR A 13 3.82 1.69 -0.14
CA THR A 13 4.33 0.78 0.89
C THR A 13 3.21 0.19 1.74
N ASN A 14 3.08 -1.14 1.73
CA ASN A 14 2.00 -1.86 2.41
C ASN A 14 2.33 -2.34 3.84
N LYS A 15 3.61 -2.32 4.24
CA LYS A 15 4.07 -2.85 5.53
C LYS A 15 5.28 -2.08 6.04
N TYR A 16 5.29 -1.78 7.33
CA TYR A 16 6.45 -1.26 8.05
C TYR A 16 6.79 -2.16 9.23
N THR A 17 8.07 -2.48 9.38
CA THR A 17 8.58 -3.17 10.57
C THR A 17 9.39 -2.19 11.39
N VAL A 18 8.92 -1.90 12.61
CA VAL A 18 9.53 -0.95 13.54
C VAL A 18 10.09 -1.71 14.73
N ILE A 19 11.32 -1.39 15.16
CA ILE A 19 11.89 -1.95 16.39
C ILE A 19 11.69 -0.94 17.51
N VAL A 20 10.96 -1.33 18.54
CA VAL A 20 10.80 -0.54 19.77
C VAL A 20 11.80 -1.04 20.79
N SER A 21 12.67 -0.16 21.28
CA SER A 21 13.65 -0.47 22.32
C SER A 21 13.36 0.26 23.61
N CYS A 22 13.52 -0.41 24.75
CA CYS A 22 13.58 0.23 26.06
C CYS A 22 14.93 -0.08 26.73
N ALA A 23 15.47 0.90 27.45
CA ALA A 23 16.69 0.77 28.25
C ALA A 23 16.38 1.22 29.67
N ASP A 24 16.89 0.50 30.66
CA ASP A 24 16.86 0.95 32.05
C ASP A 24 18.03 1.92 32.35
N SER A 25 18.00 2.56 33.52
CA SER A 25 19.09 3.43 33.99
C SER A 25 20.10 2.70 34.88
N GLY A 26 20.16 1.37 34.81
CA GLY A 26 21.09 0.56 35.60
C GLY A 26 22.54 0.68 35.12
N PHE A 27 23.48 0.13 35.90
CA PHE A 27 24.89 0.01 35.51
C PHE A 27 25.37 -1.42 35.76
N PRO A 28 25.52 -2.26 34.71
CA PRO A 28 25.26 -1.97 33.30
C PRO A 28 23.75 -1.88 32.97
N SER A 29 23.41 -1.09 31.96
CA SER A 29 22.02 -0.93 31.51
C SER A 29 21.54 -2.18 30.79
N LEU A 30 20.30 -2.60 31.06
CA LEU A 30 19.62 -3.66 30.32
C LEU A 30 18.76 -3.06 29.21
N LEU A 31 18.82 -3.70 28.04
CA LEU A 31 18.09 -3.31 26.83
C LEU A 31 17.09 -4.39 26.45
N ALA A 32 15.82 -4.01 26.26
CA ALA A 32 14.82 -4.86 25.63
C ALA A 32 14.45 -4.31 24.26
N LYS A 33 14.17 -5.20 23.31
CA LYS A 33 13.70 -4.86 21.96
C LYS A 33 12.47 -5.70 21.63
N VAL A 34 11.50 -5.08 20.97
CA VAL A 34 10.33 -5.77 20.43
C VAL A 34 10.06 -5.30 19.01
N GLU A 35 9.64 -6.23 18.16
CA GLU A 35 9.20 -5.92 16.80
C GLU A 35 7.74 -5.47 16.80
N PHE A 36 7.47 -4.34 16.16
CA PHE A 36 6.14 -3.77 15.96
C PHE A 36 5.87 -3.65 14.46
N THR A 37 4.99 -4.52 13.95
CA THR A 37 4.60 -4.53 12.54
C THR A 37 3.36 -3.66 12.33
N VAL A 38 3.43 -2.74 11.37
CA VAL A 38 2.31 -1.94 10.88
C VAL A 38 1.91 -2.47 9.50
N ILE A 39 0.63 -2.77 9.32
CA ILE A 39 0.05 -3.20 8.05
C ILE A 39 -0.85 -2.07 7.55
N VAL A 40 -0.56 -1.57 6.34
CA VAL A 40 -1.37 -0.53 5.70
C VAL A 40 -2.52 -1.22 4.96
N LEU A 41 -3.75 -0.89 5.34
CA LEU A 41 -4.94 -1.43 4.69
C LEU A 41 -5.20 -0.72 3.37
N ASP A 42 -5.82 -1.45 2.45
CA ASP A 42 -6.16 -0.95 1.12
C ASP A 42 -7.38 -0.02 1.19
N GLU A 43 -7.33 1.03 0.38
CA GLU A 43 -8.48 1.87 0.08
C GLU A 43 -8.68 1.91 -1.43
N ASN A 44 -9.93 2.03 -1.87
CA ASN A 44 -10.24 2.11 -3.29
C ASN A 44 -10.04 3.55 -3.81
N ASP A 45 -8.80 4.03 -3.81
CA ASP A 45 -8.42 5.39 -4.23
C ASP A 45 -7.75 5.47 -5.61
N GLN A 46 -7.46 4.31 -6.22
CA GLN A 46 -7.01 4.20 -7.61
C GLN A 46 -8.17 3.99 -8.57
N LYS A 47 -8.43 5.01 -9.39
CA LYS A 47 -9.43 4.95 -10.47
C LYS A 47 -8.94 4.08 -11.65
N PRO A 48 -9.83 3.31 -12.30
CA PRO A 48 -9.46 2.56 -13.50
C PRO A 48 -9.02 3.51 -14.62
N VAL A 49 -8.06 3.07 -15.42
CA VAL A 49 -7.53 3.83 -16.56
C VAL A 49 -7.61 2.96 -17.80
N PHE A 50 -8.15 3.50 -18.89
CA PHE A 50 -8.15 2.84 -20.19
C PHE A 50 -6.71 2.71 -20.73
N SER A 51 -6.40 1.56 -21.34
CA SER A 51 -5.09 1.31 -21.92
C SER A 51 -4.76 2.23 -23.10
N LEU A 52 -5.78 2.62 -23.88
CA LEU A 52 -5.67 3.54 -25.00
C LEU A 52 -6.50 4.80 -24.75
N ARG A 53 -6.01 5.94 -25.25
CA ARG A 53 -6.79 7.18 -25.26
C ARG A 53 -7.96 7.11 -26.25
N THR A 54 -7.78 6.37 -27.33
CA THR A 54 -8.79 6.16 -28.37
C THR A 54 -8.77 4.69 -28.78
N TYR A 55 -9.93 4.08 -28.87
CA TYR A 55 -10.10 2.73 -29.43
C TYR A 55 -10.78 2.87 -30.79
N GLU A 56 -10.14 2.35 -31.83
CA GLU A 56 -10.69 2.31 -33.19
C GLU A 56 -10.90 0.85 -33.59
N ALA A 57 -12.06 0.56 -34.17
CA ALA A 57 -12.40 -0.76 -34.67
C ALA A 57 -13.21 -0.62 -35.97
N THR A 58 -13.01 -1.54 -36.90
CA THR A 58 -13.75 -1.64 -38.16
C THR A 58 -14.45 -2.99 -38.24
N MET A 59 -15.69 -3.00 -38.70
CA MET A 59 -16.50 -4.22 -38.80
C MET A 59 -17.27 -4.28 -40.12
N PHE A 60 -17.56 -5.49 -40.57
CA PHE A 60 -18.38 -5.73 -41.76
C PHE A 60 -19.87 -5.51 -41.47
N GLU A 61 -20.62 -5.06 -42.47
CA GLU A 61 -22.06 -4.77 -42.34
C GLU A 61 -22.91 -6.03 -42.08
N ASN A 62 -22.45 -7.19 -42.57
CA ASN A 62 -23.18 -8.46 -42.55
C ASN A 62 -22.78 -9.36 -41.38
N ASN A 63 -22.33 -8.76 -40.28
CA ASN A 63 -21.83 -9.51 -39.14
C ASN A 63 -22.94 -10.23 -38.38
N THR A 64 -22.60 -11.35 -37.76
CA THR A 64 -23.55 -12.09 -36.91
C THR A 64 -23.79 -11.38 -35.59
N ALA A 65 -24.99 -11.53 -35.02
CA ALA A 65 -25.37 -10.90 -33.75
C ALA A 65 -24.39 -11.29 -32.61
N GLY A 66 -23.97 -10.29 -31.82
CA GLY A 66 -23.04 -10.46 -30.70
C GLY A 66 -21.57 -10.19 -31.04
N THR A 67 -21.29 -9.71 -32.25
CA THR A 67 -19.96 -9.27 -32.67
C THR A 67 -19.86 -7.76 -32.62
#